data_AF-A0A0T5PCE3-F1
#
_entry.id   AF-A0A0T5PCE3-F1
#
_cell.length_a   1.000
_cell.length_b   1.000
_cell.length_c   1.000
_cell.angle_alpha   90.00
_cell.angle_beta   90.00
_cell.angle_gamma   90.00
#
_symmetry.space_group_name_H-M   'P 1'
#
loop_
_entity.id
_entity.type
_entity.pdbx_description
1 polymer ?
#
loop_
_entity_poly.entity_id
_entity_poly.type
_entity_poly.pdbx_seq_one_letter_code
_entity_poly.pdbx_strand_id
1 'polypeptide(L)'
;MRALCVVCGADMWPCRPNKMFCSAACIETDRRQTETTARIEELAKRKCLRCGAPIPLTATRRRRYCSTACEPPPYYAGSRECAWCGQEFRAVGKDQRCCSISCGAKSRRRAESRPCKVCGIEIETPLPEQIYCSPRCNQRAYRERKRRARAGLSGEFPR
;
A
#
# COMPACT_ATOMS: atom_id res chain seq x y z
N MET A 1 -35.86 -7.22 -43.37
CA MET A 1 -34.47 -6.95 -42.93
C MET A 1 -34.19 -7.83 -41.72
N ARG A 2 -33.06 -8.55 -41.69
CA ARG A 2 -32.64 -9.32 -40.51
C ARG A 2 -31.89 -8.39 -39.56
N ALA A 3 -32.21 -8.44 -38.27
CA ALA A 3 -31.52 -7.65 -37.25
C ALA A 3 -30.34 -8.46 -36.69
N LEU A 4 -29.15 -7.87 -36.65
CA LEU A 4 -27.95 -8.46 -36.08
C LEU A 4 -27.64 -7.84 -34.72
N CYS A 5 -27.14 -8.64 -33.78
CA CYS A 5 -26.69 -8.12 -32.50
C CYS A 5 -25.44 -7.23 -32.67
N VAL A 6 -25.46 -6.04 -32.08
CA VAL A 6 -24.35 -5.06 -32.19
C VAL A 6 -23.03 -5.59 -31.61
N VAL A 7 -23.09 -6.46 -30.60
CA VAL A 7 -21.90 -6.95 -29.88
C VAL A 7 -21.29 -8.20 -30.52
N CYS A 8 -22.12 -9.21 -30.83
CA CYS A 8 -21.63 -10.51 -31.30
C CYS A 8 -21.96 -10.81 -32.78
N GLY A 9 -22.76 -9.97 -33.44
CA GLY A 9 -23.16 -10.17 -34.84
C GLY A 9 -24.18 -11.28 -35.06
N ALA A 10 -24.67 -11.97 -34.03
CA ALA A 10 -25.65 -13.05 -34.17
C ALA A 10 -26.98 -12.58 -34.78
N ASP A 11 -27.57 -13.41 -35.64
CA ASP A 11 -28.91 -13.21 -36.21
C ASP A 11 -29.97 -13.34 -35.10
N MET A 12 -30.86 -12.35 -35.00
CA MET A 12 -31.84 -12.25 -33.90
C MET A 12 -33.27 -12.64 -34.30
N TRP A 13 -33.47 -13.22 -35.49
CA TRP A 13 -34.82 -13.61 -35.94
C TRP A 13 -35.40 -14.83 -35.19
N PRO A 14 -36.68 -14.80 -34.73
CA PRO A 14 -37.61 -13.68 -34.69
C PRO A 14 -37.40 -12.79 -33.44
N CYS A 15 -37.21 -11.48 -33.64
CA CYS A 15 -37.12 -10.50 -32.54
C CYS A 15 -38.13 -9.37 -32.67
N ARG A 16 -38.42 -8.71 -31.55
CA ARG A 16 -39.21 -7.47 -31.50
C ARG A 16 -38.49 -6.34 -32.27
N PRO A 17 -39.22 -5.40 -32.88
CA PRO A 17 -38.62 -4.19 -33.44
C PRO A 17 -37.82 -3.43 -32.35
N ASN A 18 -36.68 -2.83 -32.74
CA ASN A 18 -35.74 -2.09 -31.88
C ASN A 18 -34.91 -2.90 -30.86
N LYS A 19 -34.94 -4.24 -30.89
CA LYS A 19 -34.03 -5.06 -30.05
C LYS A 19 -32.60 -4.98 -30.61
N MET A 20 -31.65 -4.44 -29.83
CA MET A 20 -30.24 -4.27 -30.25
C MET A 20 -29.32 -5.43 -29.85
N PHE A 21 -29.69 -6.20 -28.81
CA PHE A 21 -28.84 -7.22 -28.20
C PHE A 21 -29.53 -8.58 -28.17
N CYS A 22 -28.82 -9.66 -28.50
CA CYS A 22 -29.41 -11.00 -28.54
C CYS A 22 -29.67 -11.57 -27.14
N SER A 23 -28.83 -11.24 -26.15
CA SER A 23 -28.85 -11.78 -24.79
C SER A 23 -28.45 -10.74 -23.73
N ALA A 24 -28.74 -11.03 -22.45
CA ALA A 24 -28.30 -10.21 -21.33
C ALA A 24 -26.76 -10.08 -21.24
N ALA A 25 -26.03 -11.11 -21.68
CA ALA A 25 -24.56 -11.07 -21.72
C ALA A 25 -24.03 -10.05 -22.73
N CYS A 26 -24.69 -9.91 -23.89
CA CYS A 26 -24.34 -8.87 -24.87
C CYS A 26 -24.65 -7.46 -24.35
N ILE A 27 -25.78 -7.28 -23.64
CA ILE A 27 -26.12 -6.00 -22.99
C ILE A 27 -25.01 -5.59 -22.01
N GLU A 28 -24.61 -6.51 -21.13
CA GLU A 28 -23.56 -6.26 -20.14
C GLU A 28 -22.20 -6.00 -20.78
N THR A 29 -21.90 -6.66 -21.90
CA THR A 29 -20.64 -6.45 -22.65
C THR A 29 -20.58 -5.05 -23.27
N ASP A 30 -21.66 -4.62 -23.93
CA ASP A 30 -21.76 -3.27 -24.49
C ASP A 30 -21.66 -2.20 -23.40
N ARG A 31 -22.34 -2.40 -22.27
CA ARG A 31 -22.23 -1.54 -21.10
C ARG A 31 -20.79 -1.44 -20.58
N ARG A 32 -20.07 -2.56 -20.46
CA ARG A 32 -18.66 -2.54 -20.04
C ARG A 32 -17.76 -1.86 -21.06
N GLN A 33 -18.02 -2.04 -22.35
CA GLN A 33 -17.27 -1.37 -23.41
C GLN A 33 -17.47 0.14 -23.34
N THR A 34 -18.72 0.61 -23.23
CA THR A 34 -19.05 2.04 -23.10
C THR A 34 -18.49 2.67 -21.82
N GLU A 35 -18.55 1.97 -20.68
CA GLU A 35 -17.90 2.42 -19.44
C GLU A 35 -16.36 2.47 -19.57
N THR A 36 -15.76 1.50 -20.28
CA THR A 36 -14.31 1.44 -20.51
C THR A 36 -13.85 2.57 -21.43
N THR A 37 -14.57 2.84 -22.52
CA THR A 37 -14.24 3.96 -23.43
C THR A 37 -14.40 5.29 -22.73
N ALA A 38 -15.50 5.52 -22.01
CA ALA A 38 -15.72 6.74 -21.22
C ALA A 38 -14.60 6.95 -20.18
N ARG A 39 -14.14 5.88 -19.53
CA ARG A 39 -13.01 5.93 -18.59
C ARG A 39 -11.69 6.27 -19.27
N ILE A 40 -11.42 5.71 -20.45
CA ILE A 40 -10.21 6.04 -21.23
C ILE A 40 -10.24 7.51 -21.64
N GLU A 41 -11.38 8.02 -22.10
CA GLU A 41 -11.56 9.42 -22.46
C GLU A 41 -11.40 10.37 -21.26
N GLU A 42 -11.92 10.01 -20.08
CA GLU A 42 -11.69 10.76 -18.83
C GLU A 42 -10.20 10.78 -18.47
N LEU A 43 -9.53 9.63 -18.56
CA LEU A 43 -8.10 9.51 -18.25
C LEU A 43 -7.23 10.32 -19.22
N ALA A 44 -7.59 10.36 -20.51
CA ALA A 44 -6.88 11.11 -21.55
C ALA A 44 -6.89 12.63 -21.30
N LYS A 45 -7.91 13.15 -20.60
CA LYS A 45 -8.01 14.59 -20.26
C LYS A 45 -7.04 15.00 -19.13
N ARG A 46 -6.42 14.05 -18.43
CA ARG A 46 -5.55 14.34 -17.28
C ARG A 46 -4.18 14.84 -17.74
N LYS A 47 -3.77 15.97 -17.17
CA LYS A 47 -2.50 16.63 -17.46
C LYS A 47 -1.56 16.53 -16.26
N CYS A 48 -0.25 16.48 -16.55
CA CYS A 48 0.79 16.50 -15.54
C CYS A 48 0.76 17.83 -14.78
N LEU A 49 0.78 17.78 -13.45
CA LEU A 49 0.78 18.98 -12.61
C LEU A 49 2.06 19.83 -12.71
N ARG A 50 3.16 19.29 -13.27
CA ARG A 50 4.44 20.00 -13.36
C ARG A 50 4.71 20.58 -14.75
N CYS A 51 4.52 19.80 -15.81
CA CYS A 51 4.84 20.23 -17.18
C CYS A 51 3.61 20.39 -18.09
N GLY A 52 2.41 20.03 -17.63
CA GLY A 52 1.18 20.11 -18.42
C GLY A 52 1.01 19.02 -19.50
N ALA A 53 2.02 18.20 -19.75
CA ALA A 53 1.94 17.09 -20.71
C ALA A 53 0.88 16.05 -20.32
N PRO A 54 0.26 15.32 -21.29
CA PRO A 54 -0.72 14.30 -20.98
C PRO A 54 -0.12 13.18 -20.13
N ILE A 55 -0.89 12.67 -19.16
CA ILE A 55 -0.47 11.52 -18.36
C ILE A 55 -0.74 10.24 -19.19
N PRO A 56 0.22 9.30 -19.28
CA PRO A 56 0.02 8.09 -20.06
C PRO A 56 -1.15 7.26 -19.52
N LEU A 57 -1.96 6.68 -20.42
CA LEU A 57 -3.15 5.91 -20.05
C LEU A 57 -2.84 4.65 -19.22
N THR A 58 -1.61 4.14 -19.33
CA THR A 58 -1.11 3.03 -18.52
C THR A 58 -0.85 3.41 -17.06
N ALA A 59 -0.80 4.71 -16.74
CA ALA A 59 -0.61 5.17 -15.38
C ALA A 59 -1.85 4.94 -14.51
N THR A 60 -1.61 4.72 -13.23
CA THR A 60 -2.70 4.59 -12.24
C THR A 60 -3.56 5.86 -12.16
N ARG A 61 -4.84 5.72 -11.80
CA ARG A 61 -5.79 6.85 -11.64
C ARG A 61 -5.31 7.89 -10.63
N ARG A 62 -4.42 7.51 -9.70
CA ARG A 62 -3.86 8.40 -8.66
C ARG A 62 -2.60 9.14 -9.11
N ARG A 63 -1.97 8.77 -10.23
CA ARG A 63 -0.70 9.37 -10.68
C ARG A 63 -0.89 10.85 -11.05
N ARG A 64 -0.07 11.75 -10.52
CA ARG A 64 -0.23 13.21 -10.76
C ARG A 64 0.73 13.77 -11.82
N TYR A 65 1.72 12.99 -12.22
CA TYR A 65 2.81 13.41 -13.09
C TYR A 65 2.98 12.45 -14.26
N CYS A 66 3.39 12.96 -15.43
CA CYS A 66 3.55 12.14 -16.63
C CYS A 66 4.71 11.14 -16.51
N SER A 67 5.75 11.47 -15.74
CA SER A 67 6.95 10.66 -15.54
C SER A 67 7.57 10.88 -14.16
N THR A 68 8.53 10.03 -13.78
CA THR A 68 9.35 10.18 -12.57
C THR A 68 10.20 11.46 -12.59
N ALA A 69 10.65 11.90 -13.78
CA ALA A 69 11.37 13.17 -13.93
C ALA A 69 10.49 14.37 -13.55
N CYS A 70 9.18 14.27 -13.75
CA CYS A 70 8.23 15.31 -13.38
C CYS A 70 7.72 15.18 -11.94
N GLU A 71 7.96 14.07 -11.24
CA GLU A 71 7.62 13.95 -9.83
C GLU A 71 8.48 14.94 -9.02
N PRO A 72 7.88 15.67 -8.06
CA PRO A 72 8.68 16.43 -7.13
C PRO A 72 9.59 15.47 -6.36
N PRO A 73 10.80 15.90 -5.99
CA PRO A 73 11.60 15.11 -5.07
C PRO A 73 10.77 14.84 -3.82
N PRO A 74 10.93 13.68 -3.16
CA PRO A 74 10.27 13.42 -1.89
C PRO A 74 10.54 14.61 -0.95
N TYR A 75 9.48 15.10 -0.31
CA TYR A 75 9.42 16.35 0.48
C TYR A 75 10.47 16.45 1.61
N TYR A 76 11.25 15.41 1.86
CA TYR A 76 12.31 15.41 2.86
C TYR A 76 13.66 15.25 2.17
N ALA A 77 14.38 16.36 2.07
CA ALA A 77 15.73 16.42 1.53
C ALA A 77 16.67 17.16 2.52
N GLY A 78 16.42 17.05 3.82
CA GLY A 78 17.28 17.61 4.85
C GLY A 78 18.57 16.81 5.00
N SER A 79 19.68 17.50 5.27
CA SER A 79 20.88 16.86 5.81
C SER A 79 20.60 16.37 7.24
N ARG A 80 21.12 15.20 7.58
CA ARG A 80 21.10 14.64 8.94
C ARG A 80 22.41 13.94 9.22
N GLU A 81 22.76 13.84 10.49
CA GLU A 81 23.86 12.99 10.93
C GLU A 81 23.40 11.53 11.04
N CYS A 82 24.23 10.60 10.58
CA CYS A 82 23.95 9.18 10.68
C CYS A 82 24.01 8.73 12.15
N ALA A 83 22.93 8.15 12.66
CA ALA A 83 22.85 7.61 14.02
C ALA A 83 23.84 6.46 14.33
N TRP A 84 24.59 5.97 13.34
CA TRP A 84 25.61 4.93 13.51
C TRP A 84 27.04 5.48 13.38
N CYS A 85 27.37 6.12 12.26
CA CYS A 85 28.72 6.58 11.98
C CYS A 85 28.95 8.09 12.21
N GLY A 86 27.90 8.85 12.53
CA GLY A 86 27.96 10.30 12.73
C GLY A 86 28.08 11.13 11.44
N GLN A 87 28.33 10.51 10.28
CA GLN A 87 28.50 11.25 9.02
C GLN A 87 27.22 11.95 8.58
N GLU A 88 27.35 13.17 8.07
CA GLU A 88 26.25 13.88 7.43
C GLU A 88 25.83 13.19 6.12
N PHE A 89 24.52 13.05 5.93
CA PHE A 89 23.95 12.49 4.71
C PHE A 89 22.62 13.18 4.37
N ARG A 90 22.25 13.13 3.08
CA ARG A 90 20.96 13.63 2.62
C ARG A 90 19.89 12.54 2.83
N ALA A 91 19.02 12.73 3.82
CA ALA A 91 17.94 11.79 4.08
C ALA A 91 16.89 11.87 2.97
N VAL A 92 16.40 10.71 2.49
CA VAL A 92 15.34 10.61 1.47
C VAL A 92 13.95 10.65 2.11
N GLY A 93 13.86 10.22 3.36
CA GLY A 93 12.61 10.19 4.13
C GLY A 93 12.80 10.76 5.53
N LYS A 94 11.73 11.31 6.09
CA LYS A 94 11.71 11.90 7.44
C LYS A 94 12.15 10.92 8.53
N ASP A 95 11.93 9.62 8.32
CA ASP A 95 12.23 8.55 9.28
C ASP A 95 13.62 7.91 9.05
N GLN A 96 14.36 8.31 8.00
CA GLN A 96 15.69 7.78 7.74
C GLN A 96 16.70 8.33 8.76
N ARG A 97 17.29 7.42 9.55
CA ARG A 97 18.27 7.74 10.61
C ARG A 97 19.72 7.38 10.26
N CYS A 98 19.93 6.59 9.21
CA CYS A 98 21.24 6.09 8.83
C CYS A 98 21.55 6.42 7.36
N CYS A 99 22.82 6.72 7.08
CA CYS A 99 23.28 7.07 5.74
C CYS A 99 23.22 5.89 4.76
N SER A 100 23.28 4.65 5.25
CA SER A 100 23.29 3.44 4.42
C SER A 100 22.57 2.27 5.09
N ILE A 101 22.23 1.26 4.28
CA ILE A 101 21.61 0.01 4.75
C ILE A 101 22.53 -0.70 5.76
N SER A 102 23.85 -0.69 5.53
CA SER A 102 24.83 -1.31 6.43
C SER A 102 24.90 -0.60 7.78
N CYS A 103 24.90 0.74 7.81
CA CYS A 103 24.81 1.52 9.04
C CYS A 103 23.48 1.26 9.77
N GLY A 104 22.38 1.17 9.03
CA GLY A 104 21.07 0.80 9.59
C GLY A 104 21.07 -0.60 10.21
N ALA A 105 21.71 -1.59 9.58
CA ALA A 105 21.84 -2.94 10.13
C ALA A 105 22.68 -2.97 11.40
N LYS A 106 23.81 -2.24 11.44
CA LYS A 106 24.65 -2.12 12.63
C LYS A 106 23.94 -1.39 13.77
N SER A 107 23.25 -0.29 13.46
CA SER A 107 22.43 0.45 14.42
C SER A 107 21.34 -0.44 15.03
N ARG A 108 20.67 -1.28 14.23
CA ARG A 108 19.69 -2.26 14.74
C ARG A 108 20.32 -3.33 15.64
N ARG A 109 21.55 -3.77 15.35
CA ARG A 109 22.27 -4.77 16.18
C ARG A 109 22.74 -4.21 17.52
N ARG A 110 22.86 -2.89 17.66
CA ARG A 110 23.19 -2.21 18.93
C ARG A 110 21.99 -2.04 19.87
N ALA A 111 20.82 -2.56 19.50
CA ALA A 111 19.71 -2.58 20.45
C ALA A 111 20.19 -3.32 21.71
N GLU A 112 20.25 -2.59 22.82
CA GLU A 112 20.71 -3.14 24.09
C GLU A 112 19.90 -4.39 24.44
N SER A 113 20.60 -5.39 24.96
CA SER A 113 19.93 -6.60 25.43
C SER A 113 18.88 -6.19 26.45
N ARG A 114 17.68 -6.75 26.31
CA ARG A 114 16.57 -6.49 27.25
C ARG A 114 15.98 -7.81 27.73
N PRO A 115 15.65 -7.95 29.03
CA PRO A 115 15.06 -9.16 29.54
C PRO A 115 13.63 -9.31 29.02
N CYS A 116 13.23 -10.54 28.70
CA CYS A 116 11.87 -10.86 28.35
C CYS A 116 10.92 -10.53 29.51
N LYS A 117 9.87 -9.74 29.26
CA LYS A 117 8.88 -9.36 30.29
C LYS A 117 8.09 -10.53 30.92
N VAL A 118 8.21 -11.75 30.38
CA VAL A 118 7.44 -12.93 30.85
C VAL A 118 8.32 -13.97 31.53
N CYS A 119 9.47 -14.29 30.94
CA CYS A 119 10.37 -15.32 31.48
C CYS A 119 11.70 -14.78 32.01
N GLY A 120 11.99 -13.49 31.83
CA GLY A 120 13.24 -12.86 32.28
C GLY A 120 14.46 -13.13 31.39
N ILE A 121 14.43 -14.11 30.49
CA ILE A 121 15.55 -14.45 29.59
C ILE A 121 15.96 -13.23 28.76
N GLU A 122 17.27 -12.95 28.69
CA GLU A 122 17.83 -11.86 27.90
C GLU A 122 17.62 -12.07 26.40
N ILE A 123 17.21 -11.00 25.72
CA ILE A 123 17.07 -10.95 24.26
C ILE A 123 18.29 -10.17 23.77
N GLU A 124 19.26 -10.83 23.12
CA GLU A 124 20.54 -10.21 22.73
C GLU A 124 20.40 -9.13 21.64
N THR A 125 19.48 -9.33 20.69
CA THR A 125 19.24 -8.39 19.59
C THR A 125 17.74 -8.13 19.44
N PRO A 126 17.12 -7.42 20.40
CA PRO A 126 15.68 -7.20 20.36
C PRO A 126 15.37 -6.26 19.18
N LEU A 127 14.37 -6.61 18.38
CA LEU A 127 13.76 -5.60 17.51
C LEU A 127 13.22 -4.46 18.41
N PRO A 128 13.14 -3.21 17.91
CA PRO A 128 12.64 -2.09 18.72
C PRO A 128 11.32 -2.38 19.44
N GLU A 129 10.41 -3.09 18.77
CA GLU A 129 9.08 -3.50 19.25
C GLU A 129 9.06 -4.89 19.92
N GLN A 130 10.19 -5.59 20.02
CA GLN A 130 10.24 -6.92 20.62
C GLN A 130 10.28 -6.83 22.14
N ILE A 131 9.22 -7.33 22.76
CA ILE A 131 9.03 -7.35 24.23
C ILE A 131 9.28 -8.76 24.81
N TYR A 132 9.14 -9.80 23.98
CA TYR A 132 9.18 -11.20 24.40
C TYR A 132 10.25 -11.97 23.63
N CYS A 133 10.89 -12.94 24.29
CA CYS A 133 11.94 -13.77 23.69
C CYS A 133 11.39 -14.79 22.69
N SER A 134 10.10 -15.15 22.76
CA SER A 134 9.49 -16.19 21.93
C SER A 134 7.98 -16.00 21.73
N PRO A 135 7.39 -16.61 20.68
CA PRO A 135 5.93 -16.65 20.48
C PRO A 135 5.18 -17.24 21.69
N ARG A 136 5.77 -18.22 22.39
CA ARG A 136 5.18 -18.82 23.60
C ARG A 136 5.06 -17.81 24.73
N CYS A 137 6.11 -17.00 24.96
CA CYS A 137 6.06 -15.93 25.96
C CYS A 137 5.05 -14.84 25.58
N ASN A 138 4.99 -14.46 24.29
CA ASN A 138 3.98 -13.53 23.80
C ASN A 138 2.56 -14.06 24.06
N GLN A 139 2.28 -15.32 23.73
CA GLN A 139 0.98 -15.93 23.96
C GLN A 139 0.62 -16.00 25.45
N ARG A 140 1.60 -16.27 26.33
CA ARG A 140 1.41 -16.26 27.79
C ARG A 140 1.01 -14.86 28.29
N ALA A 141 1.74 -13.83 27.89
CA ALA A 141 1.39 -12.44 28.21
C ALA A 141 0.00 -12.06 27.67
N TYR A 142 -0.34 -12.46 26.45
CA TYR A 142 -1.68 -12.22 25.87
C TYR A 142 -2.80 -12.87 26.70
N ARG A 143 -2.64 -14.13 27.10
CA ARG A 143 -3.61 -14.85 27.95
C ARG A 143 -3.78 -14.18 29.30
N GLU A 144 -2.68 -13.72 29.90
CA GLU A 144 -2.68 -13.00 31.17
C GLU A 144 -3.43 -11.67 31.07
N ARG A 145 -3.14 -10.85 30.04
CA ARG A 145 -3.89 -9.62 29.78
C ARG A 145 -5.39 -9.88 29.64
N LYS A 146 -5.78 -10.92 28.90
CA LYS A 146 -7.18 -11.32 28.71
C LYS A 146 -7.85 -11.76 30.02
N ARG A 147 -7.13 -12.50 30.88
CA ARG A 147 -7.61 -12.92 32.20
C ARG A 147 -7.84 -11.72 33.12
N ARG A 148 -6.90 -10.75 33.15
CA ARG A 148 -7.03 -9.53 33.95
C ARG A 148 -8.18 -8.63 33.47
N ALA A 149 -8.33 -8.48 32.16
CA ALA A 149 -9.45 -7.72 31.58
C ALA A 149 -10.81 -8.31 31.97
N ARG A 150 -10.93 -9.66 31.97
CA ARG A 150 -12.15 -10.34 32.45
C ARG A 150 -12.39 -10.19 33.94
N ALA A 151 -11.33 -10.03 34.73
CA ALA A 151 -11.40 -9.79 36.17
C ALA A 151 -11.62 -8.31 36.53
N GLY A 152 -11.78 -7.42 35.55
CA GLY A 152 -11.94 -5.97 35.80
C GLY A 152 -10.68 -5.27 36.31
N LEU A 153 -9.51 -5.92 36.26
CA LEU A 153 -8.24 -5.35 36.72
C LEU A 153 -7.59 -4.55 35.59
N SER A 154 -7.94 -3.27 35.47
CA SER A 154 -7.30 -2.30 34.56
C SER A 154 -5.93 -1.84 35.11
N GLY A 155 -4.98 -2.77 35.23
CA GLY A 155 -3.59 -2.42 35.52
C GLY A 155 -2.82 -2.15 34.23
N GLU A 156 -1.96 -1.13 34.25
CA GLU A 156 -1.03 -0.83 33.16
C GLU A 156 -0.09 -2.01 32.93
N PHE A 157 -0.31 -2.75 31.83
CA PHE A 157 0.69 -3.67 31.34
C PHE A 157 1.67 -2.86 30.48
N PRO A 158 3.00 -3.04 30.66
CA PRO A 158 3.96 -2.34 29.82
C PRO A 158 3.67 -2.67 28.35
N ARG A 159 3.34 -1.61 27.59
CA ARG A 159 3.13 -1.64 26.15
C ARG A 159 4.45 -1.80 25.41
#